data_AF-D2QBR7-F1
#
_entry.id   AF-D2QBR7-F1
#
_cell.length_a   1.000
_cell.length_b   1.000
_cell.length_c   1.000
_cell.angle_alpha   90.00
_cell.angle_beta   90.00
_cell.angle_gamma   90.00
#
_symmetry.space_group_name_H-M   'P 1'
#
loop_
_entity.id
_entity.type
_entity.pdbx_description
1 polymer ?
#
loop_
_entity_poly.entity_id
_entity_poly.type
_entity_poly.pdbx_seq_one_letter_code
_entity_poly.pdbx_strand_id
1 'polypeptide(L)'
;MKTHEELVEAIYNNSSYRSEILCIINLRAKLESALKDFYASTSPEPARLGAAVVRMIRYEDLIGRPILPDADSPEIHRCRSGITLLYSALLKGLMHAHELSTQQANKALLDVLTLYMNDQKTR
;
A
#
# COMPACT_ATOMS: atom_id res chain seq x y z
N MET A 1 -8.88 -12.65 27.49
CA MET A 1 -8.26 -12.10 26.27
C MET A 1 -9.04 -12.63 25.09
N LYS A 2 -9.44 -11.79 24.14
CA LYS A 2 -10.01 -12.26 22.87
C LYS A 2 -8.94 -12.98 22.06
N THR A 3 -9.32 -14.00 21.31
CA THR A 3 -8.42 -14.61 20.32
C THR A 3 -8.17 -13.62 19.17
N HIS A 4 -7.12 -13.83 18.38
CA HIS A 4 -6.82 -12.99 17.21
C HIS A 4 -7.98 -13.00 16.20
N GLU A 5 -8.62 -14.15 16.01
CA GLU A 5 -9.76 -14.33 15.10
C GLU A 5 -10.99 -13.55 15.59
N GLU A 6 -11.32 -13.63 16.89
CA GLU A 6 -12.41 -12.86 17.50
C GLU A 6 -12.17 -11.34 17.41
N LEU A 7 -10.91 -10.90 17.50
CA LEU A 7 -10.54 -9.50 17.34
C LEU A 7 -10.75 -9.05 15.88
N VAL A 8 -10.28 -9.83 14.92
CA VAL A 8 -10.44 -9.56 13.48
C VAL A 8 -11.92 -9.48 13.12
N GLU A 9 -12.73 -10.43 13.59
CA GLU A 9 -14.18 -10.45 13.35
C GLU A 9 -14.88 -9.24 14.01
N ALA A 10 -14.48 -8.87 15.23
CA ALA A 10 -15.02 -7.69 15.91
C ALA A 10 -14.70 -6.38 15.16
N ILE A 11 -13.48 -6.23 14.64
CA ILE A 11 -13.09 -5.06 13.85
C ILE A 11 -13.81 -5.06 12.51
N TYR A 12 -13.89 -6.22 11.84
CA TYR A 12 -14.54 -6.37 10.54
C TYR A 12 -16.03 -5.99 10.61
N ASN A 13 -16.74 -6.42 11.65
CA ASN A 13 -18.16 -6.14 11.85
C ASN A 13 -18.46 -4.76 12.45
N ASN A 14 -17.45 -4.01 12.90
CA ASN A 14 -17.67 -2.69 13.46
C ASN A 14 -17.90 -1.64 12.36
N SER A 15 -19.09 -1.05 12.34
CA SER A 15 -19.49 -0.02 11.38
C SER A 15 -18.59 1.22 11.41
N SER A 16 -17.98 1.52 12.56
CA SER A 16 -17.14 2.71 12.77
C SER A 16 -15.80 2.64 12.05
N TYR A 17 -15.34 1.45 11.64
CA TYR A 17 -14.08 1.27 10.91
C TYR A 17 -14.29 1.01 9.42
N ARG A 18 -15.52 0.67 9.04
CA ARG A 18 -15.86 0.20 7.70
C ARG A 18 -15.55 1.23 6.62
N SER A 19 -15.92 2.50 6.84
CA SER A 19 -15.68 3.60 5.89
C SER A 19 -14.19 3.80 5.60
N GLU A 20 -13.38 3.76 6.64
CA GLU A 20 -11.94 3.98 6.64
C GLU A 20 -11.24 2.83 5.93
N ILE A 21 -11.62 1.59 6.25
CA ILE A 21 -11.13 0.37 5.60
C ILE A 21 -11.44 0.40 4.10
N LEU A 22 -12.68 0.69 3.72
CA LEU A 22 -13.07 0.79 2.31
C LEU A 22 -12.35 1.94 1.60
N CYS A 23 -12.13 3.06 2.28
CA CYS A 23 -11.36 4.18 1.73
C CYS A 23 -9.89 3.78 1.45
N ILE A 24 -9.25 3.07 2.38
CA ILE A 24 -7.89 2.54 2.20
C ILE A 24 -7.84 1.59 0.99
N ILE A 25 -8.81 0.68 0.86
CA ILE A 25 -8.90 -0.26 -0.27
C ILE A 25 -9.04 0.50 -1.60
N ASN A 26 -9.93 1.49 -1.65
CA ASN A 26 -10.15 2.31 -2.84
C ASN A 26 -8.90 3.11 -3.21
N LEU A 27 -8.21 3.71 -2.25
CA LEU A 27 -6.97 4.44 -2.49
C LEU A 27 -5.85 3.50 -2.96
N ARG A 28 -5.78 2.27 -2.44
CA ARG A 28 -4.83 1.25 -2.94
C ARG A 28 -5.12 0.86 -4.38
N ALA A 29 -6.39 0.65 -4.74
CA ALA A 29 -6.78 0.35 -6.11
C ALA A 29 -6.45 1.51 -7.07
N LYS A 30 -6.74 2.76 -6.66
CA LYS A 30 -6.36 3.96 -7.42
C LYS A 30 -4.86 4.09 -7.59
N LEU A 31 -4.09 3.85 -6.53
CA LEU A 31 -2.63 3.86 -6.57
C LEU A 31 -2.11 2.79 -7.54
N GLU A 32 -2.64 1.57 -7.49
CA GLU A 32 -2.23 0.48 -8.39
C GLU A 32 -2.53 0.83 -9.85
N SER A 33 -3.70 1.41 -10.14
CA SER A 33 -4.03 1.90 -11.49
C SER A 33 -3.07 3.00 -11.93
N ALA A 34 -2.85 4.03 -11.10
CA ALA A 34 -1.98 5.14 -11.42
C ALA A 34 -0.52 4.70 -11.64
N LEU A 35 -0.06 3.69 -10.89
CA LEU A 35 1.25 3.07 -11.10
C LEU A 35 1.31 2.30 -12.41
N LYS A 36 0.28 1.50 -12.74
CA LYS A 36 0.21 0.79 -14.03
C LYS A 36 0.27 1.76 -15.21
N ASP A 37 -0.52 2.83 -15.15
CA ASP A 37 -0.55 3.86 -16.19
C ASP A 37 0.80 4.57 -16.31
N PHE A 38 1.41 4.92 -15.17
CA PHE A 38 2.73 5.54 -15.13
C PHE A 38 3.81 4.62 -15.73
N TYR A 39 3.83 3.34 -15.38
CA TYR A 39 4.79 2.40 -15.95
C TYR A 39 4.53 2.12 -17.43
N ALA A 40 3.28 2.06 -17.87
CA ALA A 40 2.93 1.90 -19.28
C ALA A 40 3.32 3.13 -20.12
N SER A 41 3.21 4.34 -19.57
CA SER A 41 3.62 5.58 -20.26
C SER A 41 5.14 5.82 -20.23
N THR A 42 5.84 5.25 -19.25
CA THR A 42 7.27 5.46 -19.03
C THR A 42 8.11 4.29 -19.55
N SER A 43 7.49 3.18 -19.97
CA SER A 43 8.14 2.11 -20.71
C SER A 43 8.07 2.45 -22.21
N PRO A 44 9.20 2.79 -22.87
CA PRO A 44 9.28 2.63 -24.32
C PRO A 44 9.12 1.13 -24.61
N GLU A 45 8.71 0.77 -25.84
CA GLU A 45 8.71 -0.61 -26.37
C GLU A 45 9.75 -1.54 -25.72
N PRO A 46 9.48 -2.87 -25.61
CA PRO A 46 10.54 -3.79 -25.22
C PRO A 46 11.67 -3.63 -26.23
N ALA A 47 12.72 -2.91 -25.84
CA ALA A 47 13.93 -2.82 -26.62
C ALA A 47 14.34 -4.27 -26.81
N ARG A 48 14.26 -4.74 -28.06
CA ARG A 48 14.67 -6.08 -28.46
C ARG A 48 15.95 -6.38 -27.70
N LEU A 49 15.88 -7.35 -26.77
CA LEU A 49 17.01 -7.83 -25.99
C LEU A 49 18.00 -8.50 -26.96
N GLY A 50 18.71 -7.67 -27.72
CA GLY A 50 19.91 -8.00 -28.44
C GLY A 50 21.08 -7.58 -27.57
N ALA A 51 21.81 -8.59 -27.08
CA ALA A 51 23.06 -8.48 -26.34
C ALA A 51 22.95 -7.87 -24.92
N ALA A 52 22.87 -8.76 -23.93
CA ALA A 52 23.37 -8.50 -22.59
C ALA A 52 24.88 -8.21 -22.66
N VAL A 53 25.24 -6.94 -22.80
CA VAL A 53 26.60 -6.48 -22.51
C VAL A 53 26.65 -6.22 -21.02
N VAL A 54 27.35 -7.09 -20.29
CA VAL A 54 27.73 -6.90 -18.89
C VAL A 54 28.53 -5.59 -18.80
N ARG A 55 27.85 -4.47 -18.52
CA ARG A 55 28.51 -3.20 -18.21
C ARG A 55 28.91 -3.24 -16.73
N MET A 56 30.22 -3.30 -16.48
CA MET A 56 30.80 -2.98 -15.18
C MET A 56 30.33 -1.59 -14.73
N ILE A 57 29.91 -1.50 -13.47
CA ILE A 57 29.47 -0.27 -12.79
C ILE A 57 30.60 0.76 -12.85
N ARG A 58 30.30 1.97 -13.34
CA ARG A 58 31.30 3.05 -13.43
C ARG A 58 31.27 3.91 -12.18
N TYR A 59 32.36 4.64 -11.92
CA TYR A 59 32.47 5.55 -10.77
C TYR A 59 31.33 6.60 -10.75
N GLU A 60 30.87 7.02 -11.93
CA GLU A 60 29.70 7.89 -12.16
C GLU A 60 28.37 7.33 -11.60
N ASP A 61 28.24 6.01 -11.47
CA ASP A 61 27.08 5.36 -10.86
C ASP A 61 27.19 5.30 -9.32
N LEU A 62 28.39 5.55 -8.76
CA LEU A 62 28.65 5.60 -7.31
C LEU A 62 28.54 7.02 -6.74
N ILE A 63 28.90 8.03 -7.53
CA ILE A 63 28.72 9.44 -7.17
C ILE A 63 27.33 9.85 -7.66
N GLY A 64 26.36 9.63 -6.77
CA GLY A 64 24.94 9.94 -6.94
C GLY A 64 24.61 10.73 -8.19
N ARG A 65 24.03 10.03 -9.19
CA ARG A 65 23.00 10.68 -10.01
C ARG A 65 22.12 11.44 -9.02
N PRO A 66 21.71 12.69 -9.31
CA PRO A 66 20.66 13.30 -8.50
C PRO A 66 19.60 12.22 -8.38
N ILE A 67 19.28 11.84 -7.15
CA ILE A 67 18.10 11.02 -6.88
C ILE A 67 17.07 11.73 -7.72
N LEU A 68 16.68 11.14 -8.86
CA LEU A 68 15.56 11.65 -9.62
C LEU A 68 14.53 11.77 -8.52
N PRO A 69 14.03 12.98 -8.19
CA PRO A 69 12.82 12.99 -7.41
C PRO A 69 11.93 12.15 -8.28
N ASP A 70 11.60 10.94 -7.82
CA ASP A 70 10.53 10.17 -8.39
C ASP A 70 9.39 11.18 -8.30
N ALA A 71 9.18 11.91 -9.40
CA ALA A 71 8.08 12.81 -9.55
C ALA A 71 6.94 11.85 -9.82
N ASP A 72 6.61 11.08 -8.77
CA ASP A 72 5.34 10.44 -8.57
C ASP A 72 4.34 11.43 -9.13
N SER A 73 3.51 10.97 -10.06
CA SER A 73 2.43 11.82 -10.52
C SER A 73 1.71 12.38 -9.28
N PRO A 74 1.21 13.63 -9.31
CA PRO A 74 0.55 14.22 -8.15
C PRO A 74 -0.53 13.30 -7.55
N GLU A 75 -1.12 12.44 -8.37
CA GLU A 75 -2.06 11.40 -7.97
C GLU A 75 -1.42 10.24 -7.17
N ILE A 76 -0.26 9.72 -7.60
CA ILE A 76 0.49 8.69 -6.87
C ILE A 76 0.88 9.22 -5.48
N HIS A 77 1.41 10.45 -5.40
CA HIS A 77 1.77 11.07 -4.13
C HIS A 77 0.55 11.23 -3.21
N ARG A 78 -0.57 11.77 -3.74
CA ARG A 78 -1.83 11.92 -2.98
C ARG A 78 -2.32 10.59 -2.43
N CYS A 79 -2.32 9.54 -3.25
CA CYS A 79 -2.75 8.21 -2.82
C CYS A 79 -1.84 7.65 -1.72
N ARG A 80 -0.51 7.74 -1.88
CA ARG A 80 0.47 7.28 -0.87
C ARG A 80 0.30 8.01 0.46
N SER A 81 0.18 9.34 0.45
CA SER A 81 -0.03 10.14 1.66
C SER A 81 -1.38 9.81 2.31
N GLY A 82 -2.46 9.71 1.52
CA GLY A 82 -3.79 9.37 2.01
C GLY A 82 -3.84 8.00 2.68
N ILE A 83 -3.27 6.98 2.05
CA ILE A 83 -3.16 5.63 2.62
C ILE A 83 -2.38 5.67 3.94
N THR A 84 -1.21 6.31 3.95
CA THR A 84 -0.35 6.40 5.14
C THR A 84 -1.10 7.05 6.31
N LEU A 85 -1.80 8.15 6.07
CA LEU A 85 -2.52 8.89 7.10
C LEU A 85 -3.69 8.08 7.66
N LEU A 86 -4.55 7.53 6.79
CA LEU A 86 -5.72 6.74 7.20
C LEU A 86 -5.31 5.47 7.92
N TYR A 87 -4.31 4.76 7.38
CA TYR A 87 -3.79 3.54 7.99
C TYR A 87 -3.21 3.83 9.38
N SER A 88 -2.41 4.89 9.52
CA SER A 88 -1.81 5.26 10.80
C SER A 88 -2.85 5.69 11.83
N ALA A 89 -3.87 6.44 11.41
CA ALA A 89 -4.97 6.86 12.28
C ALA A 89 -5.78 5.65 12.77
N LEU A 90 -6.15 4.75 11.86
CA LEU A 90 -6.90 3.54 12.18
C LEU A 90 -6.10 2.61 13.08
N LEU A 91 -4.81 2.41 12.77
CA LEU A 91 -3.90 1.61 13.59
C LEU A 91 -3.82 2.13 15.03
N LYS A 92 -3.62 3.44 15.22
CA LYS A 92 -3.61 4.06 16.55
C LYS A 92 -4.96 3.91 17.26
N GLY A 93 -6.07 4.06 16.55
CA GLY A 93 -7.41 3.85 17.08
C GLY A 93 -7.60 2.42 17.60
N LEU A 94 -7.19 1.42 16.82
CA LEU A 94 -7.26 0.01 17.19
C LEU A 94 -6.35 -0.33 18.38
N MET A 95 -5.13 0.22 18.40
CA MET A 95 -4.22 0.06 19.53
C MET A 95 -4.85 0.54 20.84
N HIS A 96 -5.50 1.71 20.82
CA HIS A 96 -6.11 2.28 22.01
C HIS A 96 -7.41 1.58 22.41
N ALA A 97 -8.29 1.27 21.45
CA ALA A 97 -9.59 0.66 21.72
C ALA A 97 -9.51 -0.80 22.20
N HIS A 98 -8.44 -1.51 21.83
CA HIS A 98 -8.26 -2.93 22.12
C HIS A 98 -7.00 -3.25 22.94
N GLU A 99 -6.32 -2.22 23.48
CA GLU A 99 -5.09 -2.35 24.27
C GLU A 99 -4.02 -3.22 23.59
N LEU A 100 -3.87 -3.04 22.27
CA LEU A 100 -2.98 -3.84 21.45
C LEU A 100 -1.60 -3.20 21.33
N SER A 101 -0.57 -4.03 21.26
CA SER A 101 0.73 -3.59 20.75
C SER A 101 0.63 -3.19 19.27
N THR A 102 1.57 -2.36 18.80
CA THR A 102 1.65 -1.96 17.40
C THR A 102 1.66 -3.15 16.45
N GLN A 103 2.40 -4.22 16.79
CA GLN A 103 2.50 -5.41 15.95
C GLN A 103 1.17 -6.18 15.87
N GLN A 104 0.47 -6.33 17.00
CA GLN A 104 -0.83 -7.01 17.05
C GLN A 104 -1.90 -6.22 16.28
N ALA A 105 -1.97 -4.90 16.51
CA ALA A 105 -2.90 -4.04 15.79
C ALA A 105 -2.63 -4.04 14.28
N ASN A 106 -1.35 -4.03 13.88
CA ASN A 106 -0.97 -4.07 12.47
C ASN A 106 -1.36 -5.40 11.82
N LYS A 107 -1.12 -6.52 12.51
CA LYS A 107 -1.54 -7.84 12.03
C LYS A 107 -3.07 -7.92 11.87
N ALA A 108 -3.82 -7.52 12.90
CA ALA A 108 -5.28 -7.54 12.87
C ALA A 108 -5.84 -6.66 11.74
N LEU A 109 -5.29 -5.46 11.56
CA LEU A 109 -5.73 -4.55 10.49
C LEU A 109 -5.44 -5.11 9.09
N LEU A 110 -4.28 -5.75 8.87
CA LEU A 110 -3.96 -6.40 7.60
C LEU A 110 -4.91 -7.56 7.28
N ASP A 111 -5.25 -8.37 8.28
CA ASP A 111 -6.18 -9.49 8.12
C ASP A 111 -7.59 -8.99 7.80
N VAL A 112 -8.05 -7.94 8.48
CA VAL A 112 -9.35 -7.30 8.18
C VAL A 112 -9.36 -6.72 6.77
N LEU A 113 -8.31 -6.00 6.35
CA LEU A 113 -8.20 -5.47 4.99
C LEU A 113 -8.28 -6.59 3.95
N THR A 114 -7.62 -7.73 4.22
CA THR A 114 -7.64 -8.91 3.34
C THR A 114 -9.04 -9.52 3.24
N LEU A 115 -9.76 -9.64 4.36
CA LEU A 115 -11.15 -10.11 4.37
C LEU A 115 -12.06 -9.21 3.52
N TYR A 116 -12.02 -7.89 3.74
CA TYR A 116 -12.80 -6.94 2.94
C TYR A 116 -12.46 -6.99 1.45
N MET A 117 -11.18 -7.16 1.09
CA MET A 117 -10.76 -7.29 -0.31
C MET A 117 -11.28 -8.58 -0.95
N ASN A 118 -11.37 -9.68 -0.20
CA ASN A 118 -11.92 -10.94 -0.71
C ASN A 118 -13.43 -10.85 -0.92
N ASP A 119 -14.17 -10.21 0.01
CA ASP A 119 -15.61 -10.02 -0.11
C ASP A 119 -16.02 -9.11 -1.27
N GLN A 120 -15.15 -8.18 -1.68
CA GLN A 120 -15.38 -7.34 -2.85
C GLN A 120 -15.22 -8.09 -4.18
N LYS A 121 -14.47 -9.20 -4.20
CA LYS A 121 -14.27 -10.00 -5.42
C LYS A 121 -15.39 -11.01 -5.69
N THR A 122 -16.14 -11.37 -4.65
CA THR A 122 -17.27 -12.32 -4.71
C THR A 122 -18.62 -11.67 -5.00
N ARG A 123 -18.67 -10.34 -5.13
CA ARG A 123 -19.86 -9.56 -5.51
C ARG A 123 -19.70 -8.99 -6.91
#